data_AF-A0A4Q5R3S4-F1
#
_entry.id   AF-A0A4Q5R3S4-F1
#
_cell.length_a   1.000
_cell.length_b   1.000
_cell.length_c   1.000
_cell.angle_alpha   90.00
_cell.angle_beta   90.00
_cell.angle_gamma   90.00
#
_symmetry.space_group_name_H-M   'P 1'
#
loop_
_entity.id
_entity.type
_entity.pdbx_description
1 polymer ?
#
loop_
_entity_poly.entity_id
_entity_poly.type
_entity_poly.pdbx_seq_one_letter_code
_entity_poly.pdbx_strand_id
1 'polypeptide(L)'
;RLARDAAEGNTGGAAKAMEAERQVRIDPEKRAGRFVEQWQGMKEARASMERAGDHASAEKVGKRMESMAGGLHRDPQLESVLRRRAPELALSMERGRSIGQELAQSIQPSRDRDYGMSR
;
A
#
# COMPACT_ATOMS: atom_id res chain seq x y z
N ARG A 1 12.86 32.41 -24.78
CA ARG A 1 11.59 33.06 -24.38
C ARG A 1 10.64 32.85 -25.54
N LEU A 2 9.51 32.14 -25.34
CA LEU A 2 8.53 31.74 -26.37
C LEU A 2 9.14 30.77 -27.42
N ALA A 3 8.72 29.50 -27.53
CA ALA A 3 7.40 28.95 -27.86
C ALA A 3 7.10 28.94 -29.35
N ARG A 4 6.56 27.78 -29.80
CA ARG A 4 5.76 27.53 -31.02
C ARG A 4 6.49 27.07 -32.29
N ASP A 5 5.88 26.03 -32.90
CA ASP A 5 6.13 25.40 -34.22
C ASP A 5 7.53 24.74 -34.39
N ALA A 6 7.68 23.58 -35.05
CA ALA A 6 6.73 22.59 -35.57
C ALA A 6 7.36 21.17 -35.41
N ALA A 7 6.59 20.11 -35.20
CA ALA A 7 6.16 19.13 -36.21
C ALA A 7 7.27 18.25 -36.81
N GLU A 8 6.90 17.00 -37.13
CA GLU A 8 7.71 15.96 -37.81
C GLU A 8 8.85 15.30 -37.01
N GLY A 9 8.84 13.96 -36.96
CA GLY A 9 10.06 13.19 -36.65
C GLY A 9 9.88 11.94 -35.78
N ASN A 10 9.63 12.10 -34.48
CA ASN A 10 9.71 10.98 -33.52
C ASN A 10 8.67 11.00 -32.39
N THR A 11 7.43 11.42 -32.68
CA THR A 11 6.31 11.28 -31.76
C THR A 11 5.98 9.81 -31.48
N GLY A 12 6.22 8.89 -32.42
CA GLY A 12 6.00 7.46 -32.25
C GLY A 12 6.91 6.80 -31.21
N GLY A 13 8.20 7.20 -31.13
CA GLY A 13 9.12 6.71 -30.11
C GLY A 13 8.79 7.24 -28.71
N ALA A 14 8.54 8.55 -28.60
CA ALA A 14 8.13 9.18 -27.34
C ALA A 14 6.77 8.67 -26.84
N ALA A 15 5.79 8.47 -27.74
CA ALA A 15 4.51 7.86 -27.40
C ALA A 15 4.65 6.40 -27.00
N LYS A 16 5.53 5.60 -27.64
CA LYS A 16 5.84 4.23 -27.16
C LYS A 16 6.51 4.21 -25.79
N ALA A 17 7.39 5.15 -25.49
CA ALA A 17 7.99 5.26 -24.16
C ALA A 17 6.96 5.64 -23.10
N MET A 18 6.09 6.63 -23.37
CA MET A 18 4.98 6.98 -22.48
C MET A 18 3.91 5.89 -22.38
N GLU A 19 3.64 5.13 -23.45
CA GLU A 19 2.78 3.95 -23.42
C GLU A 19 3.42 2.83 -22.59
N ALA A 20 4.76 2.68 -22.63
CA ALA A 20 5.53 1.77 -21.79
C ALA A 20 5.56 2.20 -20.30
N GLU A 21 5.54 3.50 -19.98
CA GLU A 21 5.43 4.02 -18.61
C GLU A 21 3.98 4.07 -18.08
N ARG A 22 3.01 4.36 -18.95
CA ARG A 22 1.59 4.03 -18.75
C ARG A 22 1.41 2.53 -18.54
N GLN A 23 2.40 1.74 -18.97
CA GLN A 23 2.57 0.33 -18.66
C GLN A 23 3.50 0.02 -17.45
N VAL A 24 4.22 0.97 -16.84
CA VAL A 24 4.65 0.82 -15.43
C VAL A 24 3.42 0.77 -14.50
N ARG A 25 2.23 1.16 -15.00
CA ARG A 25 0.92 0.90 -14.38
C ARG A 25 0.22 -0.41 -14.82
N ILE A 26 0.76 -1.27 -15.73
CA ILE A 26 0.00 -2.29 -16.52
C ILE A 26 -1.01 -3.03 -15.66
N ASP A 27 -0.46 -3.68 -14.63
CA ASP A 27 -1.08 -4.85 -14.06
C ASP A 27 -1.31 -4.59 -12.57
N PRO A 28 -2.52 -4.14 -12.19
CA PRO A 28 -2.82 -3.92 -10.80
C PRO A 28 -2.81 -5.24 -10.01
N GLU A 29 -2.88 -6.43 -10.65
CA GLU A 29 -2.66 -7.73 -9.99
C GLU A 29 -1.20 -7.90 -9.56
N LYS A 30 -0.22 -7.58 -10.44
CA LYS A 30 1.21 -7.62 -10.08
C LYS A 30 1.58 -6.58 -9.02
N ARG A 31 1.02 -5.38 -9.12
CA ARG A 31 1.22 -4.31 -8.12
C ARG A 31 0.60 -4.69 -6.78
N ALA A 32 -0.58 -5.33 -6.78
CA ALA A 32 -1.18 -5.89 -5.57
C ALA A 32 -0.34 -7.04 -4.98
N GLY A 33 0.17 -7.96 -5.80
CA GLY A 33 1.10 -9.01 -5.36
C GLY A 33 2.32 -8.44 -4.63
N ARG A 34 3.02 -7.47 -5.26
CA ARG A 34 4.15 -6.77 -4.62
C ARG A 34 3.78 -5.98 -3.36
N PHE A 35 2.54 -5.51 -3.25
CA PHE A 35 2.04 -4.86 -2.05
C PHE A 35 1.82 -5.88 -0.93
N VAL A 36 1.17 -7.02 -1.22
CA VAL A 36 0.93 -8.12 -0.27
C VAL A 36 2.25 -8.70 0.25
N GLU A 37 3.20 -9.00 -0.64
CA GLU A 37 4.53 -9.50 -0.26
C GLU A 37 5.24 -8.53 0.71
N GLN A 38 5.32 -7.24 0.38
CA GLN A 38 5.95 -6.24 1.25
C GLN A 38 5.19 -6.04 2.56
N TRP A 39 3.86 -6.09 2.53
CA TRP A 39 3.02 -5.92 3.71
C TRP A 39 3.26 -7.04 4.72
N GLN A 40 3.22 -8.29 4.28
CA GLN A 40 3.46 -9.44 5.16
C GLN A 40 4.91 -9.45 5.66
N GLY A 41 5.90 -9.20 4.80
CA GLY A 41 7.31 -9.12 5.22
C GLY A 41 7.58 -8.03 6.25
N MET A 42 6.93 -6.86 6.15
CA MET A 42 7.00 -5.82 7.18
C MET A 42 6.27 -6.22 8.47
N LYS A 43 5.12 -6.91 8.38
CA LYS A 43 4.38 -7.42 9.54
C LYS A 43 5.21 -8.44 10.34
N GLU A 44 5.87 -9.36 9.64
CA GLU A 44 6.79 -10.34 10.23
C GLU A 44 8.02 -9.67 10.85
N ALA A 45 8.65 -8.73 10.14
CA ALA A 45 9.79 -7.97 10.65
C ALA A 45 9.44 -7.17 11.92
N ARG A 46 8.30 -6.47 11.91
CA ARG A 46 7.76 -5.73 13.06
C ARG A 46 7.52 -6.66 14.25
N ALA A 47 6.86 -7.81 14.04
CA ALA A 47 6.62 -8.79 15.10
C ALA A 47 7.92 -9.44 15.62
N SER A 48 8.94 -9.60 14.76
CA SER A 48 10.27 -10.07 15.18
C SER A 48 10.97 -9.04 16.08
N MET A 49 10.96 -7.77 15.68
CA MET A 49 11.49 -6.65 16.47
C MET A 49 10.76 -6.49 17.82
N GLU A 50 9.44 -6.60 17.85
CA GLU A 50 8.65 -6.59 19.09
C GLU A 50 9.05 -7.73 20.05
N ARG A 51 9.23 -8.96 19.55
CA ARG A 51 9.70 -10.09 20.37
C ARG A 51 11.15 -9.93 20.85
N ALA A 52 11.99 -9.22 20.09
CA ALA A 52 13.36 -8.90 20.47
C ALA A 52 13.49 -7.69 21.42
N GLY A 53 12.37 -7.01 21.75
CA GLY A 53 12.36 -5.79 22.56
C GLY A 53 12.79 -4.52 21.80
N ASP A 54 13.04 -4.60 20.49
CA ASP A 54 13.34 -3.42 19.66
C ASP A 54 12.05 -2.71 19.22
N HIS A 55 11.38 -2.11 20.21
CA HIS A 55 10.17 -1.32 19.99
C HIS A 55 10.43 -0.10 19.08
N ALA A 56 11.65 0.46 19.09
CA ALA A 56 12.00 1.63 18.29
C ALA A 56 12.08 1.30 16.79
N SER A 57 12.60 0.13 16.41
CA SER A 57 12.57 -0.34 15.01
C SER A 57 11.18 -0.84 14.61
N ALA A 58 10.45 -1.52 15.51
CA ALA A 58 9.06 -1.93 15.26
C ALA A 58 8.14 -0.73 14.95
N GLU A 59 8.27 0.37 15.71
CA GLU A 59 7.61 1.66 15.47
C GLU A 59 7.94 2.25 14.09
N LYS A 60 9.21 2.21 13.67
CA LYS A 60 9.64 2.71 12.34
C LYS A 60 9.03 1.88 11.21
N VAL A 61 8.97 0.55 11.36
CA VAL A 61 8.30 -0.33 10.38
C VAL A 61 6.79 -0.03 10.36
N GLY A 62 6.16 0.13 11.52
CA GLY A 62 4.75 0.53 11.63
C GLY A 62 4.44 1.83 10.86
N LYS A 63 5.23 2.89 11.04
CA LYS A 63 5.07 4.17 10.32
C LYS A 63 5.23 4.03 8.80
N ARG A 64 6.09 3.12 8.34
CA ARG A 64 6.23 2.79 6.90
C ARG A 64 5.00 2.04 6.37
N MET A 65 4.46 1.10 7.13
CA MET A 65 3.21 0.41 6.79
C MET A 65 2.02 1.39 6.76
N GLU A 66 1.91 2.29 7.74
CA GLU A 66 0.90 3.36 7.77
C GLU A 66 1.00 4.27 6.54
N SER A 67 2.21 4.66 6.15
CA SER A 67 2.45 5.46 4.94
C SER A 67 2.06 4.71 3.65
N MET A 68 2.25 3.39 3.60
CA MET A 68 1.82 2.57 2.46
C MET A 68 0.30 2.40 2.39
N ALA A 69 -0.35 2.13 3.52
CA ALA A 69 -1.81 2.06 3.62
C ALA A 69 -2.46 3.40 3.27
N GLY A 70 -1.91 4.49 3.81
CA GLY A 70 -2.30 5.86 3.50
C GLY A 70 -2.07 6.24 2.04
N GLY A 71 -1.08 5.65 1.34
CA GLY A 71 -0.83 5.90 -0.08
C GLY A 71 -1.90 5.35 -1.03
N LEU A 72 -2.71 4.36 -0.61
CA LEU A 72 -3.64 3.64 -1.50
C LEU A 72 -4.77 4.50 -2.08
N HIS A 73 -5.19 5.57 -1.40
CA HIS A 73 -6.21 6.49 -1.94
C HIS A 73 -5.81 7.17 -3.25
N ARG A 74 -4.51 7.14 -3.59
CA ARG A 74 -3.95 7.69 -4.84
C ARG A 74 -3.99 6.71 -6.01
N ASP A 75 -4.33 5.44 -5.76
CA ASP A 75 -4.43 4.40 -6.79
C ASP A 75 -5.69 3.53 -6.61
N PRO A 76 -6.85 4.00 -7.10
CA PRO A 76 -8.12 3.27 -6.99
C PRO A 76 -8.12 1.90 -7.68
N GLN A 77 -7.25 1.68 -8.68
CA GLN A 77 -7.16 0.39 -9.37
C GLN A 77 -6.43 -0.64 -8.50
N LEU A 78 -5.33 -0.24 -7.86
CA LEU A 78 -4.65 -1.05 -6.85
C LEU A 78 -5.57 -1.31 -5.65
N GLU A 79 -6.29 -0.30 -5.18
CA GLU A 79 -7.25 -0.45 -4.06
C GLU A 79 -8.33 -1.50 -4.36
N SER A 80 -8.88 -1.50 -5.58
CA SER A 80 -9.87 -2.47 -6.06
C SER A 80 -9.33 -3.90 -6.18
N VAL A 81 -8.05 -4.10 -6.54
CA VAL A 81 -7.43 -5.44 -6.49
C VAL A 81 -7.18 -5.86 -5.04
N LEU A 82 -6.57 -5.00 -4.22
CA LEU A 82 -6.24 -5.34 -2.83
C LEU A 82 -7.49 -5.66 -2.01
N ARG A 83 -8.62 -5.00 -2.26
CA ARG A 83 -9.90 -5.36 -1.65
C ARG A 83 -10.38 -6.77 -2.03
N ARG A 84 -10.12 -7.25 -3.24
CA ARG A 84 -10.38 -8.66 -3.65
C ARG A 84 -9.41 -9.63 -2.99
N ARG A 85 -8.18 -9.18 -2.73
CA ARG A 85 -7.10 -9.93 -2.05
C ARG A 85 -7.04 -9.70 -0.53
N ALA A 86 -8.07 -9.13 0.08
CA ALA A 86 -8.11 -8.89 1.53
C ALA A 86 -7.83 -10.15 2.39
N PRO A 87 -8.28 -11.37 2.00
CA PRO A 87 -7.91 -12.60 2.71
C PRO A 87 -6.39 -12.89 2.70
N GLU A 88 -5.67 -12.58 1.62
CA GLU A 88 -4.20 -12.74 1.53
C GLU A 88 -3.45 -11.78 2.48
N LEU A 89 -4.09 -10.67 2.86
CA LEU A 89 -3.60 -9.71 3.86
C LEU A 89 -4.01 -10.08 5.30
N ALA A 90 -4.77 -11.16 5.47
CA ALA A 90 -5.45 -11.54 6.71
C ALA A 90 -6.39 -10.44 7.26
N LEU A 91 -7.12 -9.77 6.35
CA LEU A 91 -8.09 -8.72 6.64
C LEU A 91 -9.52 -9.19 6.37
N SER A 92 -10.44 -8.80 7.26
CA SER A 92 -11.88 -9.00 7.09
C SER A 92 -12.54 -7.65 6.79
N MET A 93 -12.77 -7.37 5.50
CA MET A 93 -13.35 -6.11 5.02
C MET A 93 -14.69 -5.78 5.71
N GLU A 94 -14.71 -4.76 6.58
CA GLU A 94 -15.95 -4.23 7.11
C GLU A 94 -16.71 -3.36 6.10
N ARG A 95 -18.05 -3.35 6.20
CA ARG A 95 -18.91 -2.60 5.27
C ARG A 95 -18.68 -1.10 5.42
N GLY A 96 -18.27 -0.45 4.33
CA GLY A 96 -18.07 1.00 4.26
C GLY A 96 -16.64 1.48 4.53
N ARG A 97 -15.70 0.59 4.91
CA ARG A 97 -14.27 0.94 5.02
C ARG A 97 -13.53 0.71 3.70
N SER A 98 -12.50 1.52 3.42
CA SER A 98 -11.53 1.21 2.36
C SER A 98 -10.47 0.22 2.86
N ILE A 99 -9.89 -0.57 1.94
CA ILE A 99 -8.80 -1.50 2.29
C ILE A 99 -7.61 -0.78 2.93
N GLY A 100 -7.34 0.48 2.58
CA GLY A 100 -6.32 1.31 3.24
C GLY A 100 -6.64 1.57 4.73
N GLN A 101 -7.92 1.75 5.09
CA GLN A 101 -8.34 1.88 6.49
C GLN A 101 -8.26 0.56 7.25
N GLU A 102 -8.57 -0.57 6.61
CA GLU A 102 -8.40 -1.92 7.20
C GLU A 102 -6.91 -2.21 7.47
N LEU A 103 -6.06 -1.91 6.49
CA LEU A 103 -4.61 -2.05 6.57
C LEU A 103 -4.05 -1.22 7.73
N ALA A 104 -4.43 0.06 7.83
CA ALA A 104 -4.01 0.93 8.92
C ALA A 104 -4.45 0.42 10.31
N GLN A 105 -5.69 -0.08 10.45
CA GLN A 105 -6.16 -0.67 11.71
C GLN A 105 -5.41 -1.97 12.06
N SER A 106 -5.06 -2.79 11.07
CA SER A 106 -4.37 -4.08 11.32
C SER A 106 -2.93 -3.97 11.86
N ILE A 107 -2.32 -2.78 11.75
CA ILE A 107 -0.97 -2.49 12.27
C ILE A 107 -0.99 -1.59 13.51
N GLN A 108 -2.14 -1.02 13.85
CA GLN A 108 -2.29 -0.34 15.13
C GLN A 108 -2.14 -1.40 16.22
N PRO A 109 -1.27 -1.18 17.23
CA PRO A 109 -1.21 -2.07 18.37
C PRO A 109 -2.60 -2.12 19.01
N SER A 110 -3.05 -3.31 19.41
CA SER A 110 -4.34 -3.57 20.06
C SER A 110 -4.45 -2.87 21.42
N ARG A 111 -4.54 -1.53 21.41
CA ARG A 111 -4.65 -0.68 22.60
C ARG A 111 -6.03 -0.75 23.24
N ASP A 112 -7.00 -1.34 22.55
CA ASP A 112 -8.36 -1.57 23.01
C ASP A 112 -8.72 -3.05 23.06
N ARG A 113 -8.25 -3.70 24.13
CA ARG A 113 -9.04 -4.74 24.81
C ARG A 113 -8.93 -4.67 26.34
N ASP A 114 -8.59 -3.48 26.86
CA ASP A 114 -8.47 -3.18 28.30
C ASP A 114 -9.39 -2.05 28.78
N TYR A 115 -10.24 -1.48 27.91
CA TYR A 115 -11.40 -0.70 28.34
C TYR A 115 -12.51 -1.65 28.82
N GLY A 116 -12.46 -2.05 30.10
CA GLY A 116 -13.66 -2.57 30.78
C GLY A 116 -13.52 -3.79 31.70
N MET A 117 -12.52 -3.84 32.58
CA MET A 117 -12.63 -4.64 33.82
C MET A 117 -12.33 -3.80 35.08
N SER A 118 -13.18 -2.81 35.34
CA SER A 118 -13.37 -2.29 36.69
C SER A 118 -14.34 -3.20 37.45
N ARG A 119 -13.83 -3.99 38.39
CA ARG A 119 -14.57 -4.60 39.50
C ARG A 119 -13.66 -4.72 40.72
#